data_AF-A0A2A4S0V1-F1
#
_entry.id   AF-A0A2A4S0V1-F1
#
_cell.length_a   1.000
_cell.length_b   1.000
_cell.length_c   1.000
_cell.angle_alpha   90.00
_cell.angle_beta   90.00
_cell.angle_gamma   90.00
#
_symmetry.space_group_name_H-M   'P 1'
#
loop_
_entity.id
_entity.type
_entity.pdbx_description
1 polymer ?
#
loop_
_entity_poly.entity_id
_entity_poly.type
_entity_poly.pdbx_seq_one_letter_code
_entity_poly.pdbx_strand_id
1 'polypeptide(L)'
;MPTYFPYSEIIRIELSLVGFEHLSRTISASFAKDEAGNTTSLGDGLYGNSRFYPSREVYHLFNTCNAWIARALRAAGLAITPARAISVGNLMSQVRKSDMVMRSAPELLK
;
A
#
# COMPACT_ATOMS: atom_id res chain seq x y z
N MET A 1 16.65 -7.15 -10.55
CA MET A 1 16.59 -5.99 -9.63
C MET A 1 15.73 -4.93 -10.28
N PRO A 2 14.82 -4.26 -9.56
CA PRO A 2 14.06 -3.16 -10.15
C PRO A 2 15.02 -2.06 -10.62
N THR A 3 14.80 -1.53 -11.83
CA THR A 3 15.62 -0.46 -12.45
C THR A 3 15.47 0.90 -11.75
N TYR A 4 14.57 0.97 -10.77
CA TYR A 4 14.20 2.18 -10.03
C TYR A 4 14.45 1.96 -8.53
N PHE A 5 14.78 3.03 -7.80
CA PHE A 5 15.08 3.06 -6.35
C PHE A 5 16.40 2.37 -5.90
N PRO A 6 17.56 2.70 -6.50
CA PRO A 6 18.84 2.03 -6.19
C PRO A 6 19.33 2.27 -4.75
N TYR A 7 18.84 3.32 -4.08
CA TYR A 7 19.23 3.70 -2.72
C TYR A 7 18.12 3.47 -1.69
N SER A 8 17.06 2.73 -2.05
CA SER A 8 15.93 2.47 -1.16
C SER A 8 15.92 1.03 -0.69
N GLU A 9 15.51 0.83 0.57
CA GLU A 9 15.18 -0.50 1.08
C GLU A 9 13.94 -1.03 0.36
N ILE A 10 14.00 -2.28 -0.11
CA ILE A 10 12.88 -2.96 -0.75
C ILE A 10 12.58 -4.24 0.03
N ILE A 11 11.36 -4.34 0.54
CA ILE A 11 10.87 -5.52 1.26
C ILE A 11 9.85 -6.21 0.37
N ARG A 12 10.02 -7.52 0.17
CA ARG A 12 9.01 -8.35 -0.48
C ARG A 12 7.92 -8.68 0.53
N ILE A 13 6.66 -8.55 0.13
CA ILE A 13 5.51 -8.99 0.91
C ILE A 13 4.74 -10.01 0.08
N GLU A 14 4.40 -11.14 0.70
CA GLU A 14 3.52 -12.13 0.11
C GLU A 14 2.08 -11.83 0.54
N LEU A 15 1.18 -11.73 -0.44
CA LEU A 15 -0.25 -11.49 -0.21
C LEU A 15 -1.04 -12.69 -0.72
N SER A 16 -2.13 -13.04 -0.02
CA SER A 16 -3.15 -13.87 -0.63
C SER A 16 -3.81 -13.13 -1.81
N LEU A 17 -4.45 -13.86 -2.71
CA LEU A 17 -5.18 -13.26 -3.82
C LEU A 17 -6.22 -12.23 -3.33
N VAL A 18 -6.96 -12.58 -2.27
CA VAL A 18 -7.94 -11.70 -1.63
C VAL A 18 -7.28 -10.46 -1.03
N GLY A 19 -6.13 -10.63 -0.37
CA GLY A 19 -5.35 -9.51 0.18
C GLY A 19 -4.87 -8.54 -0.91
N PHE A 20 -4.40 -9.08 -2.03
CA PHE A 20 -4.01 -8.29 -3.19
C PHE A 20 -5.20 -7.51 -3.77
N GLU A 21 -6.37 -8.14 -3.92
CA GLU A 21 -7.58 -7.45 -4.38
C GLU A 21 -8.00 -6.32 -3.44
N HIS A 22 -7.93 -6.54 -2.12
CA HIS A 22 -8.21 -5.49 -1.14
C HIS A 22 -7.21 -4.33 -1.21
N LEU A 23 -5.93 -4.63 -1.43
CA LEU A 23 -4.90 -3.61 -1.65
C LEU A 23 -5.22 -2.78 -2.90
N SER A 24 -5.45 -3.44 -4.04
CA SER A 24 -5.77 -2.77 -5.31
C SER A 24 -7.04 -1.94 -5.20
N ARG A 25 -8.07 -2.44 -4.52
CA ARG A 25 -9.32 -1.70 -4.28
C ARG A 25 -9.09 -0.49 -3.39
N THR A 26 -8.27 -0.61 -2.35
CA THR A 26 -7.95 0.52 -1.46
C THR A 26 -7.21 1.62 -2.20
N ILE A 27 -6.21 1.26 -3.04
CA ILE A 27 -5.48 2.22 -3.88
C ILE A 27 -6.41 2.83 -4.95
N SER A 28 -7.22 2.01 -5.64
CA SER A 28 -8.22 2.52 -6.59
C SER A 28 -9.20 3.48 -5.91
N ALA A 29 -9.53 3.19 -4.66
CA ALA A 29 -10.38 4.01 -3.81
C ALA A 29 -9.71 5.29 -3.28
N SER A 30 -8.43 5.54 -3.53
CA SER A 30 -7.83 6.84 -3.19
C SER A 30 -7.96 7.85 -4.33
N PHE A 31 -8.11 7.39 -5.58
CA PHE A 31 -8.22 8.30 -6.71
C PHE A 31 -9.56 9.05 -6.71
N ALA A 32 -9.49 10.34 -7.05
CA ALA A 32 -10.63 11.11 -7.50
C ALA A 32 -11.03 10.64 -8.90
N LYS A 33 -12.34 10.65 -9.16
CA LYS A 33 -12.92 10.21 -10.42
C LYS A 33 -13.77 11.32 -11.01
N ASP A 34 -13.80 11.41 -12.33
CA ASP A 34 -14.74 12.29 -13.04
C ASP A 34 -16.19 11.79 -12.93
N GLU A 35 -17.14 12.53 -13.50
CA GLU A 35 -18.56 12.16 -13.51
C GLU A 35 -18.84 10.83 -14.21
N ALA A 36 -17.97 10.41 -15.14
CA ALA A 36 -18.04 9.13 -15.83
C ALA A 36 -17.34 7.99 -15.05
N GLY A 37 -16.72 8.27 -13.91
CA GLY A 37 -16.05 7.29 -13.05
C GLY A 37 -14.59 6.99 -13.43
N ASN A 38 -13.98 7.76 -14.33
CA ASN A 38 -12.61 7.57 -14.81
C ASN A 38 -11.59 8.33 -13.94
N THR A 39 -10.35 7.83 -13.90
CA THR A 39 -9.22 8.52 -13.26
C THR A 39 -8.44 9.35 -14.28
N THR A 40 -8.20 10.62 -13.99
CA THR A 40 -7.48 11.53 -14.89
C THR A 40 -6.02 11.67 -14.45
N SER A 41 -5.08 11.43 -15.35
CA SER A 41 -3.66 11.68 -15.11
C SER A 41 -3.38 13.18 -15.08
N LEU A 42 -2.68 13.66 -14.04
CA LEU A 42 -2.19 15.04 -13.94
C LEU A 42 -0.84 15.25 -14.68
N GLY A 43 -0.18 14.17 -15.07
CA GLY A 43 1.11 14.21 -15.76
C GLY A 43 2.09 13.19 -15.20
N ASP A 44 3.35 13.34 -15.59
CA ASP A 44 4.43 12.43 -15.19
C ASP A 44 4.71 12.52 -13.68
N GLY A 45 5.01 11.37 -13.08
CA GLY A 45 5.41 11.27 -11.69
C GLY A 45 6.91 11.44 -11.49
N LEU A 46 7.36 11.42 -10.23
CA LEU A 46 8.77 11.68 -9.87
C LEU A 46 9.72 10.52 -10.18
N TYR A 47 9.22 9.32 -10.49
CA TYR A 47 10.04 8.12 -10.57
C TYR A 47 9.74 7.30 -11.82
N GLY A 48 10.77 6.95 -12.59
CA GLY A 48 10.67 5.96 -13.68
C GLY A 48 9.44 6.11 -14.56
N ASN A 49 8.73 5.00 -14.79
CA ASN A 49 7.41 5.00 -15.41
C ASN A 49 6.31 5.23 -14.34
N SER A 50 6.06 6.48 -13.95
CA SER A 50 5.01 6.85 -13.00
C SER A 50 4.21 8.06 -13.48
N ARG A 51 3.02 8.25 -12.90
CA ARG A 51 2.12 9.38 -13.16
C ARG A 51 1.48 9.88 -11.88
N PHE A 52 1.13 11.15 -11.86
CA PHE A 52 0.29 11.74 -10.81
C PHE A 52 -1.19 11.63 -11.16
N TYR A 53 -2.01 11.43 -10.13
CA TYR A 53 -3.47 11.38 -10.22
C TYR A 53 -4.06 12.20 -9.07
N PRO A 54 -5.20 12.87 -9.26
CA PRO A 54 -5.89 13.54 -8.17
C PRO A 54 -6.40 12.51 -7.17
N SER A 55 -6.23 12.79 -5.88
CA SER A 55 -6.76 11.99 -4.78
C SER A 55 -8.07 12.57 -4.28
N ARG A 56 -8.99 11.71 -3.84
CA ARG A 56 -10.19 12.13 -3.08
C ARG A 56 -9.88 12.36 -1.59
N GLU A 57 -8.72 11.93 -1.13
CA GLU A 57 -8.31 11.99 0.26
C GLU A 57 -7.58 13.30 0.57
N VAL A 58 -7.78 13.81 1.79
CA VAL A 58 -7.13 15.05 2.26
C VAL A 58 -5.92 14.69 3.11
N TYR A 59 -4.76 15.29 2.79
CA TYR A 59 -3.56 15.13 3.59
C TYR A 59 -3.61 16.05 4.83
N HIS A 60 -3.41 15.49 6.02
CA HIS A 60 -3.30 16.25 7.27
C HIS A 60 -2.53 15.46 8.33
N LEU A 61 -2.37 16.02 9.53
CA LEU A 61 -1.55 15.44 10.62
C LEU A 61 -1.89 13.98 10.98
N PHE A 62 -3.16 13.59 10.85
CA PHE A 62 -3.64 12.23 11.13
C PHE A 62 -3.84 11.39 9.86
N ASN A 63 -3.65 11.97 8.68
CA ASN A 63 -3.78 11.32 7.38
C ASN A 63 -2.53 11.58 6.53
N THR A 64 -1.40 11.07 7.02
CA THR A 64 -0.10 11.17 6.34
C THR A 64 0.08 10.01 5.35
N CYS A 65 1.13 10.09 4.51
CA CYS A 65 1.48 9.02 3.58
C CYS A 65 1.77 7.68 4.30
N ASN A 66 2.41 7.73 5.47
CA ASN A 66 2.72 6.55 6.29
C ASN A 66 1.45 5.90 6.85
N ALA A 67 0.52 6.72 7.36
CA ALA A 67 -0.76 6.23 7.86
C ALA A 67 -1.62 5.66 6.72
N TRP A 68 -1.60 6.33 5.56
CA TRP A 68 -2.32 5.89 4.36
C TRP A 68 -1.87 4.51 3.91
N ILE A 69 -0.57 4.31 3.68
CA ILE A 69 -0.05 3.01 3.23
C ILE A 69 -0.22 1.92 4.31
N ALA A 70 -0.12 2.28 5.59
CA ALA A 70 -0.38 1.34 6.68
C ALA A 70 -1.84 0.84 6.69
N ARG A 71 -2.82 1.71 6.39
CA ARG A 71 -4.23 1.28 6.23
C ARG A 71 -4.40 0.36 5.03
N ALA A 72 -3.76 0.68 3.91
CA ALA A 72 -3.83 -0.14 2.69
C ALA A 72 -3.24 -1.54 2.91
N LEU A 73 -2.07 -1.63 3.55
CA LEU A 73 -1.45 -2.92 3.88
C LEU A 73 -2.26 -3.70 4.93
N ARG A 74 -2.86 -3.03 5.91
CA ARG A 74 -3.77 -3.69 6.86
C ARG A 74 -5.01 -4.24 6.17
N ALA A 75 -5.58 -3.50 5.21
CA ALA A 75 -6.70 -3.99 4.40
C ALA A 75 -6.30 -5.20 3.54
N ALA A 76 -5.03 -5.29 3.16
CA ALA A 76 -4.45 -6.44 2.46
C ALA A 76 -4.17 -7.66 3.38
N GLY A 77 -4.42 -7.55 4.69
CA GLY A 77 -4.27 -8.63 5.66
C GLY A 77 -2.95 -8.61 6.46
N LEU A 78 -2.09 -7.59 6.31
CA LEU A 78 -0.89 -7.50 7.13
C LEU A 78 -1.21 -7.04 8.56
N ALA A 79 -0.50 -7.60 9.53
CA ALA A 79 -0.59 -7.25 10.95
C ALA A 79 0.07 -5.89 11.27
N ILE A 80 -0.45 -4.82 10.66
CA ILE A 80 0.04 -3.44 10.81
C ILE A 80 -0.95 -2.61 11.62
N THR A 81 -0.44 -1.76 12.50
CA THR A 81 -1.19 -0.77 13.26
C THR A 81 -0.97 0.63 12.68
N PRO A 82 -1.94 1.19 11.91
CA PRO A 82 -1.79 2.50 11.27
C PRO A 82 -1.55 3.66 12.24
N ALA A 83 -2.15 3.62 13.43
CA ALA A 83 -1.91 4.62 14.47
C ALA A 83 -0.46 4.67 14.96
N ARG A 84 0.34 3.62 14.71
CA ARG A 84 1.77 3.54 15.02
C ARG A 84 2.66 3.86 13.81
N ALA A 85 2.09 4.03 12.62
CA ALA A 85 2.82 4.37 11.39
C ALA A 85 3.02 5.89 11.27
N ILE A 86 3.59 6.51 12.31
CA ILE A 86 3.82 7.96 12.38
C ILE A 86 5.02 8.33 11.49
N SER A 87 6.11 7.56 11.57
CA SER A 87 7.30 7.70 10.74
C SER A 87 7.45 6.54 9.75
N VAL A 88 8.25 6.76 8.70
CA VAL A 88 8.66 5.70 7.77
C VAL A 88 9.38 4.56 8.49
N GLY A 89 10.20 4.87 9.51
CA GLY A 89 10.90 3.86 10.31
C GLY A 89 9.94 2.95 11.08
N ASN A 90 8.89 3.52 11.69
CA ASN A 90 7.87 2.73 12.39
C ASN A 90 7.04 1.87 11.44
N LEU A 91 6.71 2.40 10.26
CA LEU A 91 6.02 1.64 9.23
C LEU A 91 6.87 0.45 8.77
N MET A 92 8.11 0.70 8.35
CA MET A 92 9.02 -0.33 7.84
C MET A 92 9.33 -1.39 8.90
N SER A 93 9.44 -1.00 10.18
CA SER A 93 9.58 -1.95 11.29
C SER A 93 8.39 -2.91 11.41
N GLN A 94 7.16 -2.43 11.20
CA GLN A 94 5.97 -3.27 11.21
C GLN A 94 5.90 -4.18 9.98
N VAL A 95 6.27 -3.68 8.80
CA VAL A 95 6.29 -4.47 7.55
C VAL A 95 7.30 -5.62 7.67
N ARG A 96 8.52 -5.37 8.16
CA ARG A 96 9.53 -6.43 8.40
C ARG A 96 9.04 -7.53 9.33
N LYS A 97 8.27 -7.18 10.36
CA LYS A 97 7.68 -8.16 11.29
C LYS A 97 6.51 -8.94 10.66
N SER A 98 5.84 -8.35 9.68
CA SER A 98 4.71 -8.97 8.98
C SER A 98 5.14 -10.05 7.99
N ASP A 99 6.39 -10.00 7.51
CA ASP A 99 7.02 -11.02 6.66
C ASP A 99 7.07 -12.42 7.32
N MET A 100 6.85 -12.48 8.65
CA MET A 100 6.88 -13.73 9.43
C MET A 100 5.50 -14.36 9.64
N VAL A 101 4.40 -13.73 9.22
CA VAL A 101 3.03 -14.20 9.52
C VAL A 101 2.16 -14.19 8.26
N MET A 102 2.37 -15.18 7.39
CA MET A 102 1.32 -15.81 6.56
C MET A 102 1.74 -17.27 6.26
N ARG A 103 2.00 -18.07 7.30
CA ARG A 103 1.74 -19.51 7.23
C ARG A 103 0.32 -19.76 7.75
N SER A 104 -0.61 -19.92 6.83
CA SER A 104 -1.76 -20.82 6.99
C SER A 104 -2.50 -20.95 5.65
N ALA A 105 -2.14 -21.96 4.87
CA ALA A 105 -3.19 -22.76 4.27
C ALA A 105 -3.57 -23.82 5.32
N PRO A 106 -4.86 -24.07 5.60
CA PRO A 106 -5.22 -25.28 6.31
C PRO A 106 -4.73 -26.46 5.49
N GLU A 107 -4.14 -27.45 6.17
CA GLU A 107 -3.92 -28.78 5.60
C GLU A 107 -5.23 -29.24 4.97
N LEU A 108 -5.21 -29.44 3.65
CA LEU A 108 -6.26 -30.19 2.98
C LEU A 108 -6.11 -31.64 3.42
N LEU A 109 -6.81 -31.99 4.51
CA LEU A 109 -7.26 -33.34 4.74
C LEU A 109 -8.27 -33.69 3.64
N LYS A 110 -7.77 -34.32 2.57
CA LYS A 110 -8.23 -35.58 1.99
C LYS A 110 -7.47 -35.90 0.72
#